data_AF-A0A7V0U2K5-F1
#
_entry.id   AF-A0A7V0U2K5-F1
#
_cell.length_a   1.000
_cell.length_b   1.000
_cell.length_c   1.000
_cell.angle_alpha   90.00
_cell.angle_beta   90.00
_cell.angle_gamma   90.00
#
_symmetry.space_group_name_H-M   'P 1'
#
loop_
_entity.id
_entity.type
_entity.pdbx_description
1 polymer ?
#
loop_
_entity_poly.entity_id
_entity_poly.type
_entity_poly.pdbx_seq_one_letter_code
_entity_poly.pdbx_strand_id
1 'polypeptide(L)'
;MQTEYRIKSLQEKMREHKLPAALLFYSCDVFYYTGTSQPAYLAVLPQEYFLFVKSGFEFARRESFLPRERIKAERRLENIFRELSSQLASSRTIGTELDILTVEALNKFNLIFSGYEFTNISPLILDQRKTKDATEIESIKGRLRRGRHGPPSGSGDLTKRLY
;
A
#
# COMPACT_ATOMS: atom_id res chain seq x y z
N MET A 1 0.97 -0.25 14.39
CA MET A 1 -0.04 -1.34 14.37
C MET A 1 -1.09 -1.23 13.25
N GLN A 2 -1.36 -0.07 12.62
CA GLN A 2 -2.42 0.04 11.59
C GLN A 2 -2.07 -0.47 10.18
N THR A 3 -0.80 -0.81 9.92
CA THR A 3 -0.31 -0.91 8.54
C THR A 3 -0.14 -2.33 8.00
N GLU A 4 0.19 -3.32 8.85
CA GLU A 4 0.03 -4.74 8.48
C GLU A 4 -1.41 -5.08 8.10
N TYR A 5 -2.39 -4.37 8.67
CA TYR A 5 -3.79 -4.51 8.32
C TYR A 5 -4.05 -4.24 6.82
N ARG A 6 -3.29 -3.33 6.18
CA ARG A 6 -3.47 -3.05 4.75
C ARG A 6 -3.11 -4.27 3.91
N ILE A 7 -1.98 -4.91 4.19
CA ILE A 7 -1.60 -6.12 3.46
C ILE A 7 -2.55 -7.27 3.78
N LYS A 8 -2.92 -7.48 5.05
CA LYS A 8 -3.89 -8.52 5.44
C LYS A 8 -5.25 -8.36 4.75
N SER A 9 -5.76 -7.14 4.68
CA SER A 9 -7.00 -6.83 3.96
C SER A 9 -6.87 -7.01 2.45
N LEU A 10 -5.70 -6.72 1.86
CA LEU A 10 -5.44 -7.06 0.45
C LEU A 10 -5.44 -8.58 0.25
N GLN A 11 -4.80 -9.34 1.15
CA GLN A 11 -4.77 -10.80 1.09
C GLN A 11 -6.18 -11.41 1.22
N GLU A 12 -7.04 -10.86 2.06
CA GLU A 12 -8.46 -11.24 2.16
C GLU A 12 -9.19 -11.02 0.83
N LYS A 13 -9.12 -9.80 0.29
CA LYS A 13 -9.72 -9.47 -0.99
C LYS A 13 -9.20 -10.34 -2.14
N MET A 14 -7.90 -10.64 -2.15
CA MET A 14 -7.29 -11.56 -3.12
C MET A 14 -7.87 -12.97 -3.01
N ARG A 15 -8.08 -13.50 -1.81
CA ARG A 15 -8.71 -14.82 -1.61
C ARG A 15 -10.15 -14.85 -2.11
N GLU A 16 -10.93 -13.81 -1.83
CA GLU A 16 -12.31 -13.67 -2.32
C GLU A 16 -12.38 -13.70 -3.86
N HIS A 17 -11.41 -13.06 -4.52
CA HIS A 17 -11.32 -12.99 -5.98
C HIS A 17 -10.54 -14.16 -6.60
N LYS A 18 -10.16 -15.18 -5.81
CA LYS A 18 -9.36 -16.33 -6.26
C LYS A 18 -8.03 -15.92 -6.93
N LEU A 19 -7.45 -14.80 -6.50
CA LEU A 19 -6.17 -14.29 -6.98
C LEU A 19 -5.03 -14.86 -6.13
N PRO A 20 -4.22 -15.80 -6.66
CA PRO A 20 -3.24 -16.55 -5.86
C PRO A 20 -1.99 -15.74 -5.51
N ALA A 21 -1.74 -14.63 -6.21
CA ALA A 21 -0.56 -13.80 -6.03
C ALA A 21 -0.76 -12.42 -6.65
N ALA A 22 -0.04 -11.44 -6.10
CA ALA A 22 0.08 -10.11 -6.66
C ALA A 22 1.55 -9.68 -6.64
N LEU A 23 1.96 -8.95 -7.66
CA LEU A 23 3.28 -8.35 -7.77
C LEU A 23 3.10 -6.88 -8.10
N LEU A 24 3.22 -6.02 -7.09
CA LEU A 24 3.03 -4.59 -7.23
C LEU A 24 4.36 -3.90 -7.48
N PHE A 25 4.37 -2.93 -8.39
CA PHE A 25 5.58 -2.17 -8.72
C PHE A 25 5.35 -0.66 -8.78
N TYR A 26 4.10 -0.21 -8.80
CA TYR A 26 3.79 1.21 -8.84
C TYR A 26 4.16 1.85 -7.51
N SER A 27 4.93 2.94 -7.54
CA SER A 27 5.51 3.55 -6.34
C SER A 27 4.46 4.02 -5.34
N CYS A 28 3.31 4.53 -5.81
CA CYS A 28 2.20 4.92 -4.95
C CYS A 28 1.61 3.71 -4.20
N ASP A 29 1.53 2.56 -4.87
CA ASP A 29 0.97 1.33 -4.33
C ASP A 29 1.91 0.66 -3.35
N VAL A 30 3.18 0.54 -3.74
CA VAL A 30 4.25 0.13 -2.83
C VAL A 30 4.28 1.04 -1.60
N PHE A 31 4.26 2.37 -1.76
CA PHE A 31 4.28 3.29 -0.64
C PHE A 31 3.07 3.12 0.29
N TYR A 32 1.86 2.98 -0.27
CA TYR A 32 0.65 2.76 0.51
C TYR A 32 0.74 1.51 1.40
N TYR A 33 1.27 0.41 0.86
CA TYR A 33 1.36 -0.86 1.57
C TYR A 33 2.62 -1.04 2.40
N THR A 34 3.69 -0.26 2.18
CA THR A 34 4.99 -0.50 2.81
C THR A 34 5.59 0.70 3.53
N GLY A 35 5.19 1.92 3.18
CA GLY A 35 5.69 3.17 3.76
C GLY A 35 6.99 3.70 3.14
N THR A 36 7.62 2.93 2.26
CA THR A 36 8.83 3.34 1.55
C THR A 36 8.52 3.83 0.14
N SER A 37 9.18 4.89 -0.29
CA SER A 37 9.15 5.38 -1.67
C SER A 37 10.32 4.87 -2.52
N GLN A 38 11.22 4.08 -1.91
CA GLN A 38 12.33 3.45 -2.62
C GLN A 38 11.81 2.50 -3.72
N PRO A 39 12.48 2.43 -4.88
CA PRO A 39 12.11 1.52 -5.96
C PRO A 39 12.10 0.06 -5.48
N ALA A 40 10.95 -0.61 -5.57
CA ALA A 40 10.78 -1.97 -5.08
C ALA A 40 9.66 -2.72 -5.81
N TYR A 41 9.64 -4.03 -5.63
CA TYR A 41 8.50 -4.90 -5.92
C TYR A 41 7.89 -5.37 -4.60
N LEU A 42 6.58 -5.25 -4.44
CA LEU A 42 5.85 -5.88 -3.34
C LEU A 42 5.16 -7.13 -3.86
N ALA A 43 5.66 -8.29 -3.47
CA ALA A 43 4.99 -9.56 -3.71
C ALA A 43 4.01 -9.84 -2.56
N VAL A 44 2.75 -10.13 -2.89
CA VAL A 44 1.72 -10.49 -1.94
C VAL A 44 1.13 -11.84 -2.34
N LEU A 45 1.04 -12.74 -1.37
CA LEU A 45 0.46 -14.08 -1.48
C LEU A 45 -0.64 -14.21 -0.43
N PRO A 46 -1.53 -15.22 -0.51
CA PRO A 46 -2.65 -15.36 0.41
C PRO A 46 -2.30 -15.39 1.90
N GLN A 47 -1.08 -15.82 2.24
CA GLN A 47 -0.59 -15.95 3.62
C GLN A 47 0.77 -15.28 3.87
N GLU A 48 1.46 -14.84 2.81
CA GLU A 48 2.80 -14.27 2.90
C GLU A 48 2.92 -13.00 2.05
N TYR A 49 3.97 -12.22 2.31
CA TYR A 49 4.34 -11.09 1.47
C TYR A 49 5.82 -10.79 1.63
N PHE A 50 6.42 -10.18 0.61
CA PHE A 50 7.82 -9.76 0.62
C PHE A 50 8.00 -8.46 -0.14
N LEU A 51 8.78 -7.55 0.41
CA LEU A 51 9.22 -6.33 -0.24
C LEU A 51 10.63 -6.52 -0.79
N PHE A 52 10.77 -6.57 -2.11
CA PHE A 52 12.04 -6.68 -2.81
C PHE A 52 12.52 -5.32 -3.27
N VAL A 53 13.49 -4.76 -2.57
CA VAL A 53 14.01 -3.40 -2.79
C VAL A 53 15.10 -3.43 -3.87
N LYS A 54 14.89 -2.68 -4.95
CA LYS A 54 15.77 -2.63 -6.12
C LYS A 54 17.01 -1.75 -5.87
N SER A 55 16.80 -0.64 -5.17
CA SER A 55 17.82 0.34 -4.76
C SER A 55 17.41 1.03 -3.46
N GLY A 56 18.38 1.52 -2.68
CA GLY A 56 18.09 2.21 -1.42
C GLY A 56 17.64 1.30 -0.27
N PHE A 57 18.15 0.06 -0.19
CA PHE A 57 17.74 -0.93 0.81
C PHE A 57 17.78 -0.41 2.26
N GLU A 58 18.84 0.28 2.68
CA GLU A 58 18.93 0.84 4.03
C GLU A 58 17.90 1.94 4.32
N PHE A 59 17.52 2.71 3.29
CA PHE A 59 16.43 3.68 3.39
C PHE A 59 15.09 2.97 3.54
N ALA A 60 14.80 2.02 2.66
CA ALA A 60 13.58 1.22 2.72
C ALA A 60 13.44 0.50 4.06
N ARG A 61 14.53 -0.04 4.62
CA ARG A 61 14.54 -0.74 5.92
C ARG A 61 14.30 0.19 7.11
N ARG A 62 14.55 1.50 6.96
CA ARG A 62 14.30 2.53 7.98
C ARG A 62 12.92 3.17 7.84
N GLU A 63 12.48 3.39 6.60
CA GLU A 63 11.21 4.04 6.26
C GLU A 63 10.03 3.07 6.35
N SER A 64 10.24 1.82 5.94
CA SER A 64 9.17 0.83 5.89
C SER A 64 8.72 0.42 7.28
N PHE A 65 7.41 0.26 7.42
CA PHE A 65 6.78 -0.26 8.63
C PHE A 65 6.65 -1.79 8.62
N LEU A 66 7.15 -2.47 7.58
CA LEU A 66 7.12 -3.93 7.51
C LEU A 66 8.17 -4.55 8.46
N PRO A 67 7.93 -5.78 8.96
CA PRO A 67 8.95 -6.53 9.68
C PRO A 67 10.22 -6.68 8.82
N ARG A 68 11.40 -6.58 9.44
CA ARG A 68 12.68 -6.53 8.70
C ARG A 68 12.92 -7.80 7.88
N GLU A 69 12.47 -8.94 8.37
CA GLU A 69 12.53 -10.25 7.72
C GLU A 69 11.69 -10.34 6.43
N ARG A 70 10.73 -9.41 6.25
CA ARG A 70 9.91 -9.29 5.04
C ARG A 70 10.51 -8.34 3.99
N ILE A 71 11.62 -7.66 4.30
CA ILE A 71 12.28 -6.70 3.40
C ILE A 71 13.60 -7.30 2.89
N LYS A 72 13.74 -7.43 1.58
CA LYS A 72 14.89 -8.08 0.93
C LYS A 72 15.52 -7.14 -0.10
N ALA A 73 16.84 -7.22 -0.26
CA ALA A 73 17.56 -6.51 -1.31
C ALA A 73 17.63 -7.40 -2.55
N GLU A 74 16.75 -7.19 -3.53
CA GLU A 74 16.78 -7.88 -4.81
C GLU A 74 16.16 -6.99 -5.88
N ARG A 75 16.86 -6.86 -7.00
CA ARG A 75 16.48 -6.03 -8.14
C ARG A 75 16.10 -6.83 -9.38
N ARG A 76 16.56 -8.09 -9.45
CA ARG A 76 16.39 -8.99 -10.59
C ARG A 76 15.09 -9.75 -10.43
N LEU A 77 14.18 -9.51 -11.36
CA LEU A 77 12.84 -10.10 -11.32
C LEU A 77 12.88 -11.62 -11.49
N GLU A 78 13.89 -12.15 -12.17
CA GLU A 78 14.12 -13.60 -12.32
C GLU A 78 14.43 -14.28 -10.99
N ASN A 79 15.20 -13.59 -10.13
CA ASN A 79 15.52 -14.11 -8.81
C ASN A 79 14.30 -14.05 -7.88
N ILE A 80 13.52 -12.96 -7.95
CA ILE A 80 12.24 -12.83 -7.24
C ILE A 80 11.30 -13.97 -7.66
N PHE A 81 11.14 -14.20 -8.96
CA PHE A 81 10.31 -15.28 -9.46
C PHE A 81 10.80 -16.65 -8.97
N ARG A 82 12.11 -16.92 -9.04
CA ARG A 82 12.68 -18.20 -8.56
C ARG A 82 12.36 -18.43 -7.09
N GLU A 83 12.48 -17.39 -6.26
CA GLU A 83 12.15 -17.45 -4.84
C GLU A 83 10.67 -17.76 -4.58
N LEU A 84 9.77 -17.12 -5.34
CA LEU A 84 8.32 -17.28 -5.18
C LEU A 84 7.75 -18.51 -5.91
N SER A 85 8.49 -19.10 -6.84
CA SER A 85 8.00 -20.11 -7.80
C SER A 85 7.33 -21.32 -7.15
N SER A 86 7.86 -21.79 -6.01
CA SER A 86 7.28 -22.90 -5.26
C SER A 86 5.89 -22.58 -4.69
N GLN A 87 5.65 -21.33 -4.31
CA GLN A 87 4.39 -20.85 -3.75
C GLN A 87 3.38 -20.49 -4.84
N LEU A 88 3.88 -20.16 -6.03
CA LEU A 88 3.08 -19.86 -7.22
C LEU A 88 2.66 -21.11 -8.02
N ALA A 89 3.25 -22.28 -7.74
CA ALA A 89 3.07 -23.49 -8.53
C ALA A 89 1.60 -23.97 -8.64
N SER A 90 0.76 -23.66 -7.65
CA SER A 90 -0.64 -24.10 -7.63
C SER A 90 -1.56 -23.29 -8.54
N SER A 91 -1.15 -22.10 -9.00
CA SER A 91 -1.96 -21.27 -9.88
C SER A 91 -1.11 -20.38 -10.77
N ARG A 92 -1.34 -20.47 -12.08
CA ARG A 92 -0.56 -19.78 -13.12
C ARG A 92 -1.05 -18.35 -13.35
N THR A 93 -1.49 -17.65 -12.32
CA THR A 93 -2.02 -16.28 -12.46
C THR A 93 -1.35 -15.34 -11.47
N ILE A 94 -0.96 -14.14 -11.90
CA ILE A 94 -0.36 -13.11 -11.05
C ILE A 94 -1.09 -11.79 -11.28
N GLY A 95 -1.59 -11.18 -10.20
CA GLY A 95 -2.13 -9.82 -10.24
C GLY A 95 -1.03 -8.78 -10.34
N THR A 96 -1.17 -7.78 -11.20
CA THR A 96 -0.24 -6.65 -11.31
C THR A 96 -1.00 -5.39 -11.76
N GLU A 97 -0.40 -4.21 -11.63
CA GLU A 97 -1.02 -2.95 -12.10
C GLU A 97 -0.96 -2.83 -13.65
N LEU A 98 -1.80 -3.59 -14.36
CA LEU A 98 -1.80 -3.65 -15.84
C LEU A 98 -2.13 -2.33 -16.53
N ASP A 99 -2.85 -1.43 -15.85
CA ASP A 99 -3.13 -0.07 -16.31
C ASP A 99 -1.89 0.83 -16.31
N ILE A 100 -0.83 0.44 -15.60
CA ILE A 100 0.43 1.18 -15.47
C ILE A 100 1.58 0.43 -16.16
N LEU A 101 1.46 -0.89 -16.31
CA LEU A 101 2.50 -1.75 -16.89
C LEU A 101 2.64 -1.47 -18.39
N THR A 102 3.81 -0.97 -18.81
CA THR A 102 4.08 -0.74 -20.24
C THR A 102 4.17 -2.05 -21.00
N VAL A 103 3.96 -2.00 -22.31
CA VAL A 103 4.06 -3.18 -23.18
C VAL A 103 5.45 -3.80 -23.12
N GLU A 104 6.51 -2.99 -23.07
CA GLU A 104 7.88 -3.47 -22.94
C GLU A 104 8.13 -4.19 -21.61
N ALA A 105 7.54 -3.69 -20.52
CA ALA A 105 7.64 -4.32 -19.21
C ALA A 105 6.85 -5.63 -19.19
N LEU A 106 5.64 -5.65 -19.77
CA LEU A 106 4.83 -6.87 -19.91
C LEU A 106 5.55 -7.94 -20.74
N ASN A 107 6.21 -7.58 -21.84
CA ASN A 107 7.00 -8.51 -22.64
C ASN A 107 8.13 -9.16 -21.81
N LYS A 108 8.82 -8.37 -20.97
CA LYS A 108 9.83 -8.89 -20.03
C LYS A 108 9.20 -9.79 -18.99
N PHE A 109 8.05 -9.41 -18.43
CA PHE A 109 7.33 -10.23 -17.46
C PHE A 109 6.94 -11.59 -18.06
N ASN A 110 6.39 -11.62 -19.28
CA ASN A 110 6.00 -12.86 -19.95
C ASN A 110 7.20 -13.80 -20.22
N LEU A 111 8.39 -13.24 -20.46
CA LEU A 111 9.61 -14.03 -20.61
C LEU A 111 10.06 -14.65 -19.28
N ILE A 112 10.00 -13.88 -18.19
CA ILE A 112 10.47 -14.28 -16.86
C ILE A 112 9.49 -15.23 -16.17
N PHE A 113 8.21 -14.88 -16.17
CA PHE A 113 7.11 -15.65 -15.61
C PHE A 113 6.48 -16.53 -16.70
N SER A 114 7.31 -17.29 -17.42
CA SER A 114 6.84 -18.13 -18.51
C SER A 114 5.77 -19.11 -18.02
N GLY A 115 4.64 -19.13 -18.72
CA GLY A 115 3.49 -19.96 -18.37
C GLY A 115 2.56 -19.36 -17.30
N TYR A 116 2.78 -18.11 -16.87
CA TYR A 116 1.84 -17.36 -16.04
C TYR A 116 1.04 -16.35 -16.86
N GLU A 117 -0.19 -16.12 -16.45
CA GLU A 117 -1.08 -15.08 -16.94
C GLU A 117 -1.12 -13.91 -15.96
N PHE A 118 -1.10 -12.68 -16.48
CA PHE A 118 -1.23 -11.48 -15.67
C PHE A 118 -2.66 -10.95 -15.68
N THR A 119 -3.17 -10.58 -14.51
CA THR A 119 -4.50 -9.95 -14.36
C THR A 119 -4.39 -8.59 -13.68
N ASN A 120 -5.33 -7.70 -13.96
CA ASN A 120 -5.28 -6.35 -13.42
C ASN A 120 -5.79 -6.32 -11.96
N ILE A 121 -4.90 -5.99 -11.01
CA ILE A 121 -5.26 -5.88 -9.59
C ILE A 121 -5.66 -4.46 -9.17
N SER A 122 -5.38 -3.45 -9.98
CA SER A 122 -5.62 -2.04 -9.64
C SER A 122 -7.04 -1.74 -9.14
N PRO A 123 -8.12 -2.31 -9.70
CA PRO A 123 -9.48 -2.11 -9.16
C PRO A 123 -9.62 -2.53 -7.69
N LEU A 124 -8.95 -3.62 -7.29
CA LEU A 124 -8.99 -4.16 -5.93
C LEU A 124 -8.28 -3.23 -4.93
N ILE A 125 -7.12 -2.70 -5.35
CA ILE A 125 -6.34 -1.74 -4.56
C ILE A 125 -7.11 -0.44 -4.38
N LEU A 126 -7.71 0.07 -5.45
CA LEU A 126 -8.53 1.28 -5.41
C LEU A 126 -9.74 1.12 -4.50
N ASP A 127 -10.44 -0.01 -4.58
CA ASP A 127 -11.57 -0.31 -3.69
C ASP A 127 -11.13 -0.33 -2.22
N GLN A 128 -9.98 -0.95 -1.91
CA GLN A 128 -9.43 -0.95 -0.56
C GLN A 128 -9.10 0.46 -0.03
N ARG A 129 -8.63 1.36 -0.90
CA ARG A 129 -8.34 2.74 -0.52
C ARG A 129 -9.61 3.53 -0.19
N LYS A 130 -10.68 3.33 -0.97
CA LYS A 130 -11.98 3.99 -0.77
C LYS A 130 -12.58 3.68 0.61
N THR A 131 -12.41 2.46 1.11
CA THR A 131 -12.98 2.06 2.42
C THR A 131 -12.37 2.84 3.59
N LYS A 132 -11.09 3.25 3.51
CA LYS A 132 -10.44 4.00 4.59
C LYS A 132 -10.77 5.49 4.60
N ASP A 133 -11.07 6.09 3.44
CA ASP A 133 -11.54 7.48 3.34
C ASP A 133 -12.77 7.71 4.24
N ALA A 134 -13.69 6.74 4.32
CA ALA A 134 -14.88 6.84 5.17
C ALA A 134 -14.54 6.95 6.68
N THR A 135 -13.50 6.24 7.15
CA THR A 135 -13.04 6.32 8.55
C THR A 135 -12.18 7.57 8.84
N GLU A 136 -11.49 8.12 7.84
CA GLU A 136 -10.76 9.40 7.97
C GLU A 136 -11.72 10.61 8.01
N ILE A 137 -12.84 10.56 7.28
CA ILE A 137 -13.89 11.60 7.33
C ILE A 137 -14.50 11.73 8.74
N GLU A 138 -14.67 10.63 9.48
CA GLU A 138 -15.13 10.71 10.89
C GLU A 138 -14.10 11.38 11.80
N SER A 139 -12.81 11.14 11.57
CA SER A 139 -11.73 11.79 12.34
C SER A 139 -11.65 13.30 12.06
N ILE A 140 -12.00 13.75 10.84
CA ILE A 140 -12.12 15.17 10.49
C ILE A 140 -13.39 15.78 11.11
N LYS A 141 -14.54 15.08 11.09
CA LYS A 141 -15.78 15.52 11.75
C LYS A 141 -15.64 15.64 13.27
N GLY A 142 -14.86 14.78 13.91
CA GLY A 142 -14.53 14.86 15.34
C GLY A 142 -13.68 16.08 15.72
N ARG A 143 -12.87 16.61 14.78
CA ARG A 143 -12.05 17.82 14.98
C ARG A 143 -12.87 19.10 14.80
N LEU A 144 -13.84 19.11 13.89
CA LEU A 144 -14.74 20.24 13.65
C LEU A 144 -15.74 20.51 14.80
N ARG A 145 -16.04 19.53 15.66
CA ARG A 145 -16.88 19.75 16.87
C ARG A 145 -16.16 20.44 18.03
N ARG A 146 -14.82 20.53 18.02
CA ARG A 146 -14.04 21.23 19.08
C ARG A 146 -13.67 22.67 18.75
N GLY A 147 -14.03 23.15 17.56
CA GLY A 147 -13.80 24.55 17.11
C GLY A 147 -14.96 25.52 17.34
N ARG A 148 -16.03 25.12 18.05
CA ARG A 148 -17.19 25.99 18.37
C ARG A 148 -17.26 26.40 19.84
N HIS A 149 -16.13 26.76 20.44
CA HIS A 149 -16.14 27.69 21.57
C HIS A 149 -15.72 29.05 21.03
N GLY A 150 -16.73 29.87 20.74
CA GLY A 150 -16.52 31.28 20.40
C GLY A 150 -15.83 32.02 21.55
N PRO A 151 -15.22 33.19 21.27
CA PRO A 151 -14.58 33.99 22.30
C PRO A 151 -15.60 34.40 23.37
N PRO A 152 -15.20 34.55 24.64
CA PRO A 152 -16.11 34.99 25.69
C PRO A 152 -16.58 36.41 25.38
N SER A 153 -17.89 36.60 25.28
CA SER A 153 -18.54 37.90 25.22
C SER A 153 -18.33 38.62 26.55
N GLY A 154 -17.40 39.57 26.58
CA GLY A 154 -17.23 40.51 27.68
C GLY A 154 -18.30 41.60 27.61
N SER A 155 -19.35 41.46 28.41
CA SER A 155 -20.27 42.53 28.79
C SER A 155 -19.67 43.29 29.98
N GLY A 156 -19.42 44.58 29.82
CA GLY A 156 -18.99 45.46 30.91
C GLY A 156 -19.16 46.92 30.51
N ASP A 157 -20.30 47.48 30.90
CA ASP A 157 -20.75 48.83 30.59
C ASP A 157 -20.07 49.88 31.50
N LEU A 158 -19.67 50.97 30.83
CA LEU A 158 -19.47 52.38 31.21
C LEU A 158 -19.21 52.84 32.67
N THR A 159 -18.23 53.76 32.76
CA THR A 159 -18.12 54.98 33.61
C THR A 159 -17.60 54.91 35.05
N LYS A 160 -16.43 55.56 35.27
CA LYS A 160 -16.10 56.61 36.28
C LYS A 160 -14.58 56.86 36.23
N ARG A 161 -14.08 58.03 35.81
CA ARG A 161 -13.96 59.35 36.49
C ARG A 161 -12.49 59.61 36.85
N LEU A 162 -11.94 60.66 36.23
CA LEU A 162 -10.91 61.60 36.73
C LEU A 162 -10.11 61.18 37.97
N TYR A 163 -8.79 60.99 37.80
CA TYR A 163 -7.71 61.81 38.38
C TYR A 163 -6.41 61.47 37.65
#